data_AF-A0A1J5DTF3-F1
#
_entry.id   AF-A0A1J5DTF3-F1
#
_cell.length_a   1.000
_cell.length_b   1.000
_cell.length_c   1.000
_cell.angle_alpha   90.00
_cell.angle_beta   90.00
_cell.angle_gamma   90.00
#
_symmetry.space_group_name_H-M   'P 1'
#
loop_
_entity.id
_entity.type
_entity.pdbx_description
1 polymer ?
#
loop_
_entity_poly.entity_id
_entity_poly.type
_entity_poly.pdbx_seq_one_letter_code
_entity_poly.pdbx_strand_id
1 'polypeptide(L)'
;MKFNLLPNRLRAVIVVLALFVAPLLLPSCGADEAAETRITLRLFTPEDLGIPANASRIRVSVVERNTRTRVAQSLIAVDSDPGSGVAESIPFGANLQIYVDVLDAPANVIASGGSPLFSMLEADADRPTFWVYLTGVGTISPVSAIFQGPKVQPSGFTSGKGRAGHSASLLGNSRVLVAGGAEFTTPGLGIQQTHIAGFSDTLEVYDPKSGYYDLVTDDADSPVRLTVARAYHSAIKLDGSRILIIGGLTVNGQGQLAATASVDLIELGANGRFTVTAWPSITEARAHHAAVMRTDGSILITGGKSYDAAGNEVFLSSAELIDPYTQVYMQVGNMKDARADHTMIPVGTGQLVFIAGGVNETEVLASTELFIETQSGAFAFSDTLQDMATPRYGHAVVNPSAERGRYVVVAGGLTLPGLAGPTASIEILDTVEGRWAPELSTTSMGKPRAFFDLVALANEDLIALGGIGIGEDGSSLAAIASADLLTPTQQGTVAYTAQTLATTMKEGRFDTASVVLSNGMVMVTGGGRLENGGYASSAFSDLYNPGPPAEVTRQN
;
A
#
# COMPACT_ATOMS: atom_id res chain seq x y z
N MET A 1 -24.08 -88.11 24.69
CA MET A 1 -25.08 -87.02 24.62
C MET A 1 -24.64 -86.09 23.51
N LYS A 2 -25.30 -86.14 22.33
CA LYS A 2 -26.31 -85.17 21.83
C LYS A 2 -25.74 -83.74 21.83
N PHE A 3 -25.25 -83.27 20.67
CA PHE A 3 -25.97 -82.45 19.65
C PHE A 3 -26.33 -81.07 20.22
N ASN A 4 -26.19 -79.91 19.59
CA ASN A 4 -25.81 -79.39 18.25
C ASN A 4 -25.92 -77.84 18.46
N LEU A 5 -25.13 -76.91 17.93
CA LEU A 5 -24.91 -76.44 16.55
C LEU A 5 -23.71 -75.47 16.64
N LEU A 6 -22.59 -75.76 15.99
CA LEU A 6 -22.15 -75.37 14.64
C LEU A 6 -21.35 -74.04 14.59
N PRO A 7 -20.27 -73.96 13.78
CA PRO A 7 -19.03 -73.29 14.19
C PRO A 7 -18.35 -72.41 13.11
N ASN A 8 -17.16 -71.88 13.48
CA ASN A 8 -15.94 -71.75 12.66
C ASN A 8 -15.86 -70.70 11.53
N ARG A 9 -14.69 -70.25 11.07
CA ARG A 9 -13.31 -70.02 11.58
C ARG A 9 -12.54 -69.47 10.36
N LEU A 10 -11.67 -68.50 10.61
CA LEU A 10 -10.32 -68.31 10.06
C LEU A 10 -9.88 -68.93 8.70
N ARG A 11 -9.22 -68.05 7.92
CA ARG A 11 -7.87 -68.15 7.27
C ARG A 11 -7.73 -68.40 5.76
N ALA A 12 -7.00 -67.44 5.17
CA ALA A 12 -5.80 -67.56 4.32
C ALA A 12 -5.90 -67.94 2.82
N VAL A 13 -5.61 -66.92 1.99
CA VAL A 13 -4.62 -66.82 0.88
C VAL A 13 -4.30 -68.10 0.07
N ILE A 14 -4.49 -68.03 -1.25
CA ILE A 14 -3.51 -68.38 -2.31
C ILE A 14 -3.99 -67.83 -3.67
N VAL A 15 -3.07 -67.19 -4.38
CA VAL A 15 -3.18 -66.65 -5.75
C VAL A 15 -2.74 -67.73 -6.75
N VAL A 16 -3.54 -68.05 -7.76
CA VAL A 16 -3.05 -68.48 -9.10
C VAL A 16 -4.03 -68.01 -10.18
N LEU A 17 -3.45 -67.34 -11.18
CA LEU A 17 -4.04 -66.71 -12.36
C LEU A 17 -4.36 -67.75 -13.45
N ALA A 18 -5.53 -67.66 -14.10
CA ALA A 18 -5.79 -68.30 -15.40
C ALA A 18 -6.63 -67.36 -16.29
N LEU A 19 -6.19 -67.18 -17.54
CA LEU A 19 -6.59 -66.16 -18.51
C LEU A 19 -7.96 -66.41 -19.21
N PHE A 20 -8.71 -65.31 -19.37
CA PHE A 20 -9.52 -64.81 -20.51
C PHE A 20 -10.43 -65.76 -21.34
N VAL A 21 -11.73 -65.42 -21.47
CA VAL A 21 -12.34 -64.77 -22.66
C VAL A 21 -13.76 -64.21 -22.35
N ALA A 22 -13.91 -62.90 -22.63
CA ALA A 22 -15.08 -62.08 -23.00
C ALA A 22 -16.15 -61.62 -21.96
N PRO A 23 -16.61 -60.34 -22.08
CA PRO A 23 -17.15 -59.55 -20.98
C PRO A 23 -18.66 -59.26 -21.11
N LEU A 24 -19.41 -59.36 -20.00
CA LEU A 24 -20.72 -58.72 -19.87
C LEU A 24 -20.58 -57.44 -19.03
N LEU A 25 -20.43 -56.33 -19.75
CA LEU A 25 -21.06 -55.01 -19.51
C LEU A 25 -21.22 -54.58 -18.04
N LEU A 26 -20.12 -54.07 -17.48
CA LEU A 26 -20.17 -52.93 -16.57
C LEU A 26 -19.67 -51.72 -17.37
N PRO A 27 -20.27 -50.53 -17.26
CA PRO A 27 -19.71 -49.36 -17.90
C PRO A 27 -18.34 -49.13 -17.30
N SER A 28 -17.32 -49.31 -18.14
CA SER A 28 -16.01 -48.73 -17.96
C SER A 28 -16.20 -47.23 -17.74
N CYS A 29 -16.07 -46.75 -16.51
CA CYS A 29 -15.61 -45.39 -16.34
C CYS A 29 -14.15 -45.42 -16.75
N GLY A 30 -13.88 -44.89 -17.94
CA GLY A 30 -12.53 -44.74 -18.46
C GLY A 30 -11.69 -43.93 -17.48
N ALA A 31 -10.38 -44.11 -17.58
CA ALA A 31 -9.46 -43.06 -17.18
C ALA A 31 -9.68 -41.87 -18.13
N ASP A 32 -10.64 -41.00 -17.81
CA ASP A 32 -10.91 -39.74 -18.48
C ASP A 32 -11.44 -38.74 -17.43
N GLU A 33 -10.90 -37.52 -17.46
CA GLU A 33 -11.22 -36.36 -16.62
C GLU A 33 -10.77 -36.45 -15.14
N ALA A 34 -9.50 -36.09 -14.89
CA ALA A 34 -9.17 -35.43 -13.63
C ALA A 34 -10.14 -34.23 -13.46
N ALA A 35 -10.84 -34.14 -12.34
CA ALA A 35 -11.95 -33.21 -12.12
C ALA A 35 -11.56 -31.74 -12.42
N GLU A 36 -11.88 -31.27 -13.63
CA GLU A 36 -11.65 -29.91 -14.08
C GLU A 36 -12.75 -28.99 -13.55
N THR A 37 -12.40 -28.07 -12.64
CA THR A 37 -13.37 -27.09 -12.12
C THR A 37 -13.38 -25.87 -13.03
N ARG A 38 -14.54 -25.61 -13.64
CA ARG A 38 -14.77 -24.45 -14.53
C ARG A 38 -15.16 -23.23 -13.71
N ILE A 39 -14.59 -22.06 -13.99
CA ILE A 39 -15.01 -20.81 -13.32
C ILE A 39 -15.87 -19.91 -14.23
N THR A 40 -16.57 -18.93 -13.63
CA THR A 40 -17.25 -17.85 -14.37
C THR A 40 -16.59 -16.52 -14.06
N LEU A 41 -16.22 -15.76 -15.09
CA LEU A 41 -15.70 -14.41 -14.94
C LEU A 41 -16.77 -13.37 -15.26
N ARG A 42 -16.85 -12.34 -14.43
CA ARG A 42 -17.64 -11.13 -14.65
C ARG A 42 -16.70 -9.94 -14.62
N LEU A 43 -16.64 -9.20 -15.72
CA LEU A 43 -15.75 -8.05 -15.90
C LEU A 43 -16.51 -6.75 -15.69
N PHE A 44 -15.90 -5.80 -14.99
CA PHE A 44 -16.49 -4.48 -14.73
C PHE A 44 -15.46 -3.39 -15.00
N THR A 45 -15.92 -2.26 -15.55
CA THR A 45 -15.11 -1.08 -15.88
C THR A 45 -15.79 0.16 -15.29
N PRO A 46 -15.04 1.25 -15.00
CA PRO A 46 -15.64 2.50 -14.57
C PRO A 46 -16.44 3.14 -15.74
N GLU A 47 -17.77 3.26 -15.59
CA GLU A 47 -18.74 3.89 -16.52
C GLU A 47 -18.66 3.47 -18.01
N ASP A 48 -19.56 2.57 -18.45
CA ASP A 48 -19.97 2.27 -19.84
C ASP A 48 -18.91 2.06 -20.96
N LEU A 49 -17.62 2.10 -20.64
CA LEU A 49 -16.57 1.72 -21.57
C LEU A 49 -16.32 0.23 -21.38
N GLY A 50 -16.97 -0.57 -22.24
CA GLY A 50 -16.62 -1.97 -22.41
C GLY A 50 -15.13 -2.17 -22.70
N ILE A 51 -14.74 -3.42 -22.95
CA ILE A 51 -13.38 -3.78 -23.39
C ILE A 51 -12.87 -2.73 -24.41
N PRO A 52 -11.67 -2.13 -24.22
CA PRO A 52 -11.14 -1.10 -25.11
C PRO A 52 -11.37 -1.42 -26.59
N ALA A 53 -11.78 -0.43 -27.39
CA ALA A 53 -12.20 -0.65 -28.78
C ALA A 53 -11.12 -1.29 -29.68
N ASN A 54 -9.84 -1.12 -29.31
CA ASN A 54 -8.68 -1.72 -29.99
C ASN A 54 -8.28 -3.09 -29.42
N ALA A 55 -9.06 -3.67 -28.51
CA ALA A 55 -8.80 -5.00 -27.96
C ALA A 55 -9.02 -6.08 -29.02
N SER A 56 -8.10 -7.04 -29.05
CA SER A 56 -8.14 -8.21 -29.92
C SER A 56 -8.43 -9.49 -29.13
N ARG A 57 -7.86 -9.59 -27.92
CA ARG A 57 -7.90 -10.80 -27.11
C ARG A 57 -7.99 -10.47 -25.62
N ILE A 58 -8.50 -11.41 -24.84
CA ILE A 58 -8.40 -11.42 -23.38
C ILE A 58 -7.57 -12.63 -22.98
N ARG A 59 -6.51 -12.40 -22.20
CA ARG A 59 -5.76 -13.46 -21.52
C ARG A 59 -6.26 -13.56 -20.09
N VAL A 60 -6.63 -14.77 -19.69
CA VAL A 60 -6.91 -15.10 -18.30
C VAL A 60 -5.76 -15.96 -17.81
N SER A 61 -5.16 -15.61 -16.68
CA SER A 61 -4.06 -16.34 -16.07
C SER A 61 -4.40 -16.64 -14.62
N VAL A 62 -4.21 -17.87 -14.17
CA VAL A 62 -4.28 -18.22 -12.75
C VAL A 62 -2.87 -18.36 -12.22
N VAL A 63 -2.56 -17.65 -11.15
CA VAL A 63 -1.25 -17.61 -10.53
C VAL A 63 -1.36 -18.06 -9.08
N GLU A 64 -0.50 -19.00 -8.68
CA GLU A 64 -0.28 -19.28 -7.26
C GLU A 64 0.60 -18.19 -6.68
N ARG A 65 0.05 -17.39 -5.76
CA ARG A 65 0.69 -16.15 -5.34
C ARG A 65 2.02 -16.33 -4.61
N ASN A 66 2.13 -17.38 -3.80
CA ASN A 66 3.33 -17.61 -2.98
C ASN A 66 4.56 -17.88 -3.85
N THR A 67 4.38 -18.64 -4.94
CA THR A 67 5.46 -18.95 -5.88
C THR A 67 5.48 -18.01 -7.09
N ARG A 68 4.43 -17.19 -7.27
CA ARG A 68 4.15 -16.40 -8.49
C ARG A 68 4.16 -17.27 -9.76
N THR A 69 3.85 -18.56 -9.62
CA THR A 69 3.83 -19.49 -10.75
C THR A 69 2.47 -19.44 -11.40
N ARG A 70 2.44 -19.27 -12.72
CA ARG A 70 1.21 -19.43 -13.51
C ARG A 70 0.84 -20.92 -13.56
N VAL A 71 -0.32 -21.26 -13.01
CA VAL A 71 -0.84 -22.63 -12.93
C VAL A 71 -1.89 -22.93 -13.99
N ALA A 72 -2.54 -21.91 -14.56
CA ALA A 72 -3.43 -22.03 -15.70
C ALA A 72 -3.37 -20.76 -16.57
N GLN A 73 -3.68 -20.91 -17.87
CA GLN A 73 -3.82 -19.78 -18.78
C GLN A 73 -4.80 -20.09 -19.91
N SER A 74 -5.67 -19.13 -20.21
CA SER A 74 -6.58 -19.15 -21.34
C SER A 74 -6.46 -17.87 -22.18
N LEU A 75 -6.67 -18.00 -23.49
CA LEU A 75 -6.69 -16.86 -24.42
C LEU A 75 -8.02 -16.86 -25.17
N ILE A 76 -8.73 -15.74 -25.09
CA ILE A 76 -10.13 -15.60 -25.49
C ILE A 76 -10.19 -14.52 -26.57
N ALA A 77 -10.90 -14.77 -27.67
CA ALA A 77 -11.19 -13.73 -28.64
C ALA A 77 -12.20 -12.73 -28.06
N VAL A 78 -12.05 -11.45 -28.36
CA VAL A 78 -13.06 -10.44 -28.03
C VAL A 78 -14.20 -10.55 -29.06
N ASP A 79 -15.02 -11.59 -28.96
CA ASP A 79 -16.29 -11.65 -29.70
C ASP A 79 -17.32 -10.75 -28.99
N SER A 80 -18.25 -10.18 -29.77
CA SER A 80 -19.09 -9.01 -29.42
C SER A 80 -20.08 -9.14 -28.25
N ASP A 81 -19.92 -10.13 -27.36
CA ASP A 81 -20.65 -10.21 -26.10
C ASP A 81 -19.67 -10.39 -24.91
N PRO A 82 -19.21 -9.28 -24.28
CA PRO A 82 -18.33 -9.33 -23.11
C PRO A 82 -19.03 -9.88 -21.85
N GLY A 83 -20.33 -10.18 -21.92
CA GLY A 83 -21.19 -10.47 -20.77
C GLY A 83 -21.10 -11.88 -20.20
N SER A 84 -20.65 -12.88 -20.94
CA SER A 84 -20.46 -14.22 -20.38
C SER A 84 -19.66 -15.16 -21.27
N GLY A 85 -18.55 -15.64 -20.72
CA GLY A 85 -18.19 -17.04 -20.87
C GLY A 85 -16.78 -17.30 -21.36
N VAL A 86 -15.87 -17.58 -20.42
CA VAL A 86 -14.91 -18.67 -20.58
C VAL A 86 -14.83 -19.46 -19.29
N ALA A 87 -14.98 -20.76 -19.44
CA ALA A 87 -14.74 -21.75 -18.42
C ALA A 87 -13.26 -22.14 -18.46
N GLU A 88 -12.43 -21.46 -17.68
CA GLU A 88 -11.07 -21.91 -17.43
C GLU A 88 -11.11 -23.08 -16.44
N SER A 89 -10.41 -24.18 -16.75
CA SER A 89 -10.16 -25.25 -15.80
C SER A 89 -9.06 -24.78 -14.84
N ILE A 90 -9.39 -24.65 -13.57
CA ILE A 90 -8.45 -24.24 -12.53
C ILE A 90 -8.08 -25.44 -11.66
N PRO A 91 -6.79 -25.71 -11.42
CA PRO A 91 -6.38 -26.75 -10.49
C PRO A 91 -6.80 -26.41 -9.06
N PHE A 92 -7.12 -27.42 -8.26
CA PHE A 92 -7.34 -27.24 -6.83
C PHE A 92 -6.07 -26.72 -6.15
N GLY A 93 -6.24 -25.80 -5.21
CA GLY A 93 -5.11 -25.11 -4.57
C GLY A 93 -5.54 -23.95 -3.68
N ALA A 94 -4.59 -23.41 -2.92
CA ALA A 94 -4.80 -22.26 -2.05
C ALA A 94 -3.93 -21.07 -2.49
N ASN A 95 -4.32 -19.85 -2.10
CA ASN A 95 -3.61 -18.62 -2.47
C ASN A 95 -3.53 -18.40 -3.99
N LEU A 96 -4.57 -18.79 -4.71
CA LEU A 96 -4.71 -18.57 -6.14
C LEU A 96 -5.21 -17.15 -6.41
N GLN A 97 -4.83 -16.61 -7.56
CA GLN A 97 -5.29 -15.32 -8.06
C GLN A 97 -5.47 -15.38 -9.57
N ILE A 98 -6.59 -14.84 -10.07
CA ILE A 98 -6.86 -14.70 -11.49
C ILE A 98 -6.40 -13.31 -11.93
N TYR A 99 -5.68 -13.25 -13.03
CA TYR A 99 -5.38 -12.03 -13.77
C TYR A 99 -6.13 -12.06 -15.09
N VAL A 100 -6.73 -10.92 -15.45
CA VAL A 100 -7.40 -10.72 -16.72
C VAL A 100 -6.70 -9.57 -17.44
N ASP A 101 -6.02 -9.89 -18.53
CA ASP A 101 -5.32 -8.93 -19.37
C ASP A 101 -6.08 -8.78 -20.69
N VAL A 102 -6.42 -7.54 -21.03
CA VAL A 102 -6.95 -7.20 -22.35
C VAL A 102 -5.77 -6.82 -23.25
N LEU A 103 -5.67 -7.47 -24.41
CA LEU A 103 -4.57 -7.28 -25.35
C LEU A 103 -5.04 -6.60 -26.63
N ASP A 104 -4.23 -5.71 -27.18
CA ASP A 104 -4.41 -5.18 -28.53
C ASP A 104 -3.98 -6.19 -29.62
N ALA A 105 -4.08 -5.84 -30.90
CA ALA A 105 -3.69 -6.73 -32.00
C ALA A 105 -2.20 -7.15 -31.97
N PRO A 106 -1.26 -6.23 -31.66
CA PRO A 106 0.14 -6.57 -31.38
C PRO A 106 0.41 -7.40 -30.12
N ALA A 107 -0.60 -7.71 -29.31
CA ALA A 107 -0.50 -8.41 -28.03
C ALA A 107 0.14 -7.62 -26.88
N ASN A 108 0.07 -6.28 -26.93
CA ASN A 108 0.35 -5.42 -25.77
C ASN A 108 -0.83 -5.43 -24.81
N VAL A 109 -0.56 -5.42 -23.51
CA VAL A 109 -1.62 -5.31 -22.48
C VAL A 109 -2.07 -3.86 -22.38
N ILE A 110 -3.34 -3.60 -22.72
CA ILE A 110 -3.93 -2.25 -22.76
C ILE A 110 -4.88 -1.99 -21.60
N ALA A 111 -5.41 -3.03 -20.98
CA ALA A 111 -6.13 -2.98 -19.71
C ALA A 111 -5.85 -4.26 -18.94
N SER A 112 -5.89 -4.18 -17.62
CA SER A 112 -5.70 -5.36 -16.77
C SER A 112 -6.51 -5.25 -15.50
N GLY A 113 -6.72 -6.41 -14.87
CA GLY A 113 -7.38 -6.54 -13.58
C GLY A 113 -7.00 -7.84 -12.91
N GLY A 114 -7.15 -7.89 -11.59
CA GLY A 114 -6.87 -9.09 -10.80
C GLY A 114 -8.04 -9.41 -9.89
N SER A 115 -8.31 -10.71 -9.71
CA SER A 115 -9.24 -11.18 -8.70
C SER A 115 -8.64 -11.04 -7.29
N PRO A 116 -9.49 -11.19 -6.25
CA PRO A 116 -9.06 -11.63 -4.93
C PRO A 116 -8.07 -12.80 -4.93
N LEU A 117 -7.34 -12.94 -3.82
CA LEU A 117 -6.86 -14.26 -3.43
C LEU A 117 -8.02 -15.17 -3.06
N PHE A 118 -7.99 -16.40 -3.56
CA PHE A 118 -8.97 -17.45 -3.26
C PHE A 118 -8.28 -18.79 -3.08
N SER A 119 -9.05 -19.76 -2.57
CA SER A 119 -8.70 -21.17 -2.59
C SER A 119 -9.79 -21.91 -3.37
N MET A 120 -9.39 -22.94 -4.10
CA MET A 120 -10.28 -23.88 -4.78
C MET A 120 -10.12 -25.22 -4.09
N LEU A 121 -11.12 -25.62 -3.31
CA LEU A 121 -11.18 -26.95 -2.70
C LEU A 121 -12.06 -27.86 -3.57
N GLU A 122 -11.88 -29.18 -3.48
CA GLU A 122 -12.72 -30.15 -4.21
C GLU A 122 -14.22 -30.01 -3.89
N ALA A 123 -14.54 -29.52 -2.69
CA ALA A 123 -15.91 -29.23 -2.27
C ALA A 123 -16.54 -27.99 -2.95
N ASP A 124 -15.72 -27.12 -3.58
CA ASP A 124 -16.14 -25.88 -4.24
C ASP A 124 -16.35 -26.04 -5.76
N ALA A 125 -16.52 -27.29 -6.24
CA ALA A 125 -16.58 -27.64 -7.67
C ALA A 125 -17.75 -26.98 -8.46
N ASP A 126 -18.71 -26.37 -7.78
CA ASP A 126 -19.85 -25.68 -8.39
C ASP A 126 -19.48 -24.26 -8.88
N ARG A 127 -18.78 -24.20 -10.02
CA ARG A 127 -18.59 -23.01 -10.88
C ARG A 127 -18.53 -21.64 -10.16
N PRO A 128 -17.49 -21.37 -9.36
CA PRO A 128 -17.37 -20.09 -8.67
C PRO A 128 -17.33 -18.91 -9.65
N THR A 129 -18.00 -17.82 -9.27
CA THR A 129 -18.04 -16.59 -10.05
C THR A 129 -17.07 -15.57 -9.46
N PHE A 130 -16.17 -15.06 -10.28
CA PHE A 130 -15.21 -14.02 -9.90
C PHE A 130 -15.54 -12.71 -10.60
N TRP A 131 -15.43 -11.63 -9.84
CA TRP A 131 -15.63 -10.27 -10.31
C TRP A 131 -14.24 -9.64 -10.47
N VAL A 132 -13.93 -9.17 -11.67
CA VAL A 132 -12.63 -8.56 -11.98
C VAL A 132 -12.86 -7.14 -12.48
N TYR A 133 -12.33 -6.18 -11.73
CA TYR A 133 -12.28 -4.79 -12.15
C TYR A 133 -11.17 -4.59 -13.17
N LEU A 134 -11.53 -4.18 -14.37
CA LEU A 134 -10.62 -3.87 -15.46
C LEU A 134 -10.47 -2.35 -15.59
N THR A 135 -9.22 -1.91 -15.66
CA THR A 135 -8.92 -0.52 -16.01
C THR A 135 -7.71 -0.47 -16.93
N GLY A 136 -7.58 0.63 -17.69
CA GLY A 136 -6.49 0.82 -18.64
C GLY A 136 -5.13 0.75 -17.94
N VAL A 137 -4.15 0.14 -18.59
CA VAL A 137 -2.77 0.18 -18.09
C VAL A 137 -2.25 1.61 -18.17
N GLY A 138 -1.55 2.05 -17.12
CA GLY A 138 -1.06 3.42 -17.01
C GLY A 138 -2.15 4.45 -16.68
N THR A 139 -3.32 4.00 -16.22
CA THR A 139 -4.45 4.90 -15.89
C THR A 139 -4.76 4.91 -14.39
N ILE A 140 -5.35 6.02 -13.96
CA ILE A 140 -5.90 6.22 -12.61
C ILE A 140 -7.42 6.22 -12.73
N SER A 141 -8.10 5.51 -11.82
CA SER A 141 -9.55 5.41 -11.80
C SER A 141 -10.10 5.46 -10.37
N PRO A 142 -11.21 6.16 -10.11
CA PRO A 142 -11.82 6.17 -8.79
C PRO A 142 -12.33 4.78 -8.40
N VAL A 143 -12.08 4.36 -7.16
CA VAL A 143 -12.67 3.14 -6.57
C VAL A 143 -14.20 3.23 -6.52
N SER A 144 -14.76 4.44 -6.45
CA SER A 144 -16.22 4.66 -6.37
C SER A 144 -16.98 4.54 -7.71
N ALA A 145 -16.29 4.40 -8.85
CA ALA A 145 -16.93 4.26 -10.17
C ALA A 145 -17.49 2.86 -10.45
N ILE A 146 -17.52 1.97 -9.45
CA ILE A 146 -17.79 0.55 -9.62
C ILE A 146 -19.31 0.24 -9.76
N PHE A 147 -20.25 1.04 -9.23
CA PHE A 147 -21.68 0.70 -9.31
C PHE A 147 -22.66 1.90 -9.29
N GLN A 148 -22.85 2.58 -10.42
CA GLN A 148 -24.08 3.36 -10.66
C GLN A 148 -25.15 2.44 -11.29
N GLY A 149 -25.71 1.53 -10.50
CA GLY A 149 -26.82 0.66 -10.91
C GLY A 149 -27.89 0.55 -9.82
N PRO A 150 -29.17 0.31 -10.16
CA PRO A 150 -30.32 0.56 -9.27
C PRO A 150 -30.52 -0.48 -8.15
N LYS A 151 -29.55 -1.35 -7.88
CA LYS A 151 -29.63 -2.36 -6.81
C LYS A 151 -28.77 -1.92 -5.62
N VAL A 152 -29.45 -1.23 -4.70
CA VAL A 152 -29.09 -1.00 -3.29
C VAL A 152 -27.71 -0.37 -3.09
N GLN A 153 -27.72 0.89 -2.66
CA GLN A 153 -26.56 1.59 -2.09
C GLN A 153 -26.52 1.28 -0.58
N PRO A 154 -25.59 0.45 -0.06
CA PRO A 154 -25.15 0.61 1.31
C PRO A 154 -24.25 1.85 1.35
N SER A 155 -24.33 2.63 2.41
CA SER A 155 -23.62 3.90 2.64
C SER A 155 -22.09 3.79 2.78
N GLY A 156 -21.40 2.90 2.03
CA GLY A 156 -20.02 2.44 2.30
C GLY A 156 -19.03 2.50 1.12
N PHE A 157 -19.25 3.37 0.12
CA PHE A 157 -18.35 3.52 -1.03
C PHE A 157 -17.18 4.49 -0.80
N THR A 158 -17.25 5.27 0.26
CA THR A 158 -16.21 6.19 0.70
C THR A 158 -15.76 5.75 2.09
N SER A 159 -14.58 6.19 2.54
CA SER A 159 -14.35 6.22 3.99
C SER A 159 -15.55 6.95 4.63
N GLY A 160 -15.99 6.51 5.81
CA GLY A 160 -17.21 7.03 6.44
C GLY A 160 -17.14 8.55 6.69
N LYS A 161 -15.91 9.09 6.78
CA LYS A 161 -15.56 10.51 6.79
C LYS A 161 -14.26 10.75 6.03
N GLY A 162 -14.12 11.94 5.46
CA GLY A 162 -12.86 12.34 4.83
C GLY A 162 -11.75 12.51 5.87
N ARG A 163 -10.53 12.07 5.54
CA ARG A 163 -9.39 12.07 6.48
C ARG A 163 -8.07 12.41 5.79
N ALA A 164 -7.21 13.20 6.42
CA ALA A 164 -5.85 13.51 5.98
C ALA A 164 -4.82 13.12 7.06
N GLY A 165 -3.57 12.82 6.68
CA GLY A 165 -2.54 12.41 7.64
C GLY A 165 -2.90 11.12 8.39
N HIS A 166 -3.67 10.25 7.76
CA HIS A 166 -4.00 8.92 8.26
C HIS A 166 -2.95 7.92 7.74
N SER A 167 -2.96 6.70 8.27
CA SER A 167 -2.16 5.61 7.71
C SER A 167 -3.02 4.62 6.94
N ALA A 168 -2.45 4.03 5.90
CA ALA A 168 -3.00 2.87 5.22
C ALA A 168 -1.95 1.75 5.20
N SER A 169 -2.36 0.51 5.44
CA SER A 169 -1.44 -0.63 5.53
C SER A 169 -2.04 -1.89 4.93
N LEU A 170 -1.31 -2.53 4.01
CA LEU A 170 -1.72 -3.83 3.46
C LEU A 170 -1.55 -4.92 4.52
N LEU A 171 -2.62 -5.66 4.81
CA LEU A 171 -2.62 -6.82 5.70
C LEU A 171 -2.27 -8.11 4.95
N GLY A 172 -1.90 -9.17 5.68
CA GLY A 172 -1.56 -10.48 5.12
C GLY A 172 -2.72 -11.17 4.40
N ASN A 173 -3.96 -10.79 4.71
CA ASN A 173 -5.17 -11.23 4.01
C ASN A 173 -5.50 -10.38 2.77
N SER A 174 -4.58 -9.52 2.32
CA SER A 174 -4.73 -8.59 1.19
C SER A 174 -5.75 -7.45 1.37
N ARG A 175 -6.33 -7.27 2.56
CA ARG A 175 -7.14 -6.08 2.86
C ARG A 175 -6.26 -4.90 3.24
N VAL A 176 -6.77 -3.68 3.09
CA VAL A 176 -6.05 -2.46 3.49
C VAL A 176 -6.71 -1.89 4.73
N LEU A 177 -5.95 -1.83 5.83
CA LEU A 177 -6.38 -1.15 7.04
C LEU A 177 -6.08 0.34 6.94
N VAL A 178 -7.08 1.17 7.21
CA VAL A 178 -6.98 2.62 7.30
C VAL A 178 -7.24 3.04 8.74
N ALA A 179 -6.33 3.82 9.34
CA ALA A 179 -6.40 4.19 10.75
C ALA A 179 -6.15 5.68 10.99
N GLY A 180 -6.98 6.29 11.83
CA GLY A 180 -6.84 7.68 12.29
C GLY A 180 -7.02 8.71 11.17
N GLY A 181 -6.40 9.88 11.35
CA GLY A 181 -6.45 11.01 10.43
C GLY A 181 -7.22 12.21 10.98
N ALA A 182 -7.07 13.34 10.28
CA ALA A 182 -7.67 14.63 10.61
C ALA A 182 -8.83 14.95 9.65
N GLU A 183 -9.90 15.48 10.22
CA GLU A 183 -11.01 16.10 9.49
C GLU A 183 -10.72 17.61 9.39
N PHE A 184 -10.66 18.14 8.16
CA PHE A 184 -10.52 19.58 7.93
C PHE A 184 -11.89 20.23 7.69
N THR A 185 -12.08 21.47 8.13
CA THR A 185 -13.27 22.28 7.85
C THR A 185 -12.93 23.62 7.20
N THR A 186 -13.92 24.19 6.49
CA THR A 186 -13.96 25.61 6.09
C THR A 186 -14.48 26.49 7.24
N PRO A 187 -13.97 27.73 7.49
CA PRO A 187 -13.27 28.61 6.52
C PRO A 187 -11.95 29.29 7.00
N GLY A 188 -11.05 29.56 6.04
CA GLY A 188 -9.86 30.43 6.18
C GLY A 188 -8.86 30.27 5.02
N LEU A 189 -8.31 31.37 4.50
CA LEU A 189 -7.23 31.35 3.48
C LEU A 189 -5.88 31.06 4.16
N GLY A 190 -5.20 29.97 3.81
CA GLY A 190 -3.84 29.62 4.25
C GLY A 190 -3.70 28.26 4.95
N ILE A 191 -2.59 27.54 4.77
CA ILE A 191 -2.42 26.09 5.08
C ILE A 191 -1.98 25.81 6.53
N GLN A 192 -2.38 26.65 7.47
CA GLN A 192 -2.00 26.51 8.88
C GLN A 192 -2.77 25.35 9.55
N GLN A 193 -2.15 24.67 10.53
CA GLN A 193 -2.75 23.58 11.33
C GLN A 193 -4.05 23.97 12.06
N THR A 194 -4.39 25.26 12.08
CA THR A 194 -5.64 25.83 12.63
C THR A 194 -6.92 25.40 11.92
N HIS A 195 -6.83 24.65 10.81
CA HIS A 195 -7.99 24.19 10.02
C HIS A 195 -8.40 22.74 10.33
N ILE A 196 -7.75 22.07 11.28
CA ILE A 196 -8.16 20.75 11.76
C ILE A 196 -9.40 20.91 12.65
N ALA A 197 -10.52 20.36 12.21
CA ALA A 197 -11.79 20.36 12.93
C ALA A 197 -11.88 19.25 13.98
N GLY A 198 -11.15 18.16 13.77
CA GLY A 198 -11.11 17.04 14.69
C GLY A 198 -10.13 15.97 14.24
N PHE A 199 -9.77 15.12 15.19
CA PHE A 199 -8.98 13.92 14.94
C PHE A 199 -9.89 12.70 14.99
N SER A 200 -9.52 11.67 14.24
CA SER A 200 -10.24 10.41 14.16
C SER A 200 -9.50 9.33 14.95
N ASP A 201 -10.24 8.51 15.68
CA ASP A 201 -9.80 7.26 16.30
C ASP A 201 -10.32 6.03 15.53
N THR A 202 -11.01 6.23 14.41
CA THR A 202 -11.69 5.15 13.70
C THR A 202 -10.72 4.31 12.90
N LEU A 203 -11.03 3.02 12.81
CA LEU A 203 -10.41 2.09 11.88
C LEU A 203 -11.43 1.70 10.81
N GLU A 204 -10.98 1.66 9.57
CA GLU A 204 -11.75 1.16 8.43
C GLU A 204 -10.91 0.14 7.67
N VAL A 205 -11.55 -0.85 7.06
CA VAL A 205 -10.86 -1.83 6.23
C VAL A 205 -11.42 -1.78 4.82
N TYR A 206 -10.57 -1.42 3.86
CA TYR A 206 -10.89 -1.60 2.46
C TYR A 206 -10.64 -3.04 2.07
N ASP A 207 -11.63 -3.68 1.47
CA ASP A 207 -11.48 -4.99 0.87
C ASP A 207 -11.35 -4.85 -0.66
N PRO A 208 -10.13 -5.01 -1.23
CA PRO A 208 -9.95 -5.00 -2.67
C PRO A 208 -10.78 -6.05 -3.39
N LYS A 209 -11.26 -7.08 -2.67
CA LYS A 209 -12.10 -8.13 -3.25
C LYS A 209 -13.47 -7.64 -3.68
N SER A 210 -14.02 -6.74 -2.89
CA SER A 210 -15.39 -6.28 -3.04
C SER A 210 -15.43 -4.83 -3.52
N GLY A 211 -14.34 -4.08 -3.34
CA GLY A 211 -14.27 -2.65 -3.64
C GLY A 211 -14.93 -1.79 -2.55
N TYR A 212 -15.29 -2.39 -1.42
CA TYR A 212 -16.00 -1.69 -0.33
C TYR A 212 -15.09 -1.46 0.89
N TYR A 213 -15.45 -0.43 1.65
CA TYR A 213 -14.96 -0.22 2.99
C TYR A 213 -15.92 -0.83 4.00
N ASP A 214 -15.38 -1.62 4.92
CA ASP A 214 -16.10 -2.09 6.10
C ASP A 214 -15.59 -1.36 7.35
N LEU A 215 -16.52 -1.13 8.28
CA LEU A 215 -16.14 -0.71 9.61
C LEU A 215 -15.44 -1.86 10.33
N VAL A 216 -14.35 -1.55 11.01
CA VAL A 216 -13.65 -2.54 11.82
C VAL A 216 -14.40 -2.76 13.13
N THR A 217 -14.80 -4.01 13.40
CA THR A 217 -15.53 -4.43 14.60
C THR A 217 -14.87 -5.57 15.36
N ASP A 218 -15.13 -5.62 16.66
CA ASP A 218 -14.68 -6.68 17.57
C ASP A 218 -15.61 -7.91 17.55
N ASP A 219 -15.38 -8.86 18.45
CA ASP A 219 -16.17 -10.09 18.60
C ASP A 219 -17.64 -9.84 19.00
N ALA A 220 -17.95 -8.66 19.56
CA ALA A 220 -19.28 -8.24 19.94
C ALA A 220 -19.94 -7.32 18.88
N ASP A 221 -19.38 -7.27 17.67
CA ASP A 221 -19.76 -6.37 16.58
C ASP A 221 -19.71 -4.87 16.96
N SER A 222 -18.91 -4.53 17.99
CA SER A 222 -18.71 -3.16 18.42
C SER A 222 -17.56 -2.52 17.62
N PRO A 223 -17.66 -1.23 17.27
CA PRO A 223 -16.60 -0.57 16.50
C PRO A 223 -15.27 -0.51 17.27
N VAL A 224 -14.20 -0.99 16.64
CA VAL A 224 -12.84 -0.92 17.19
C VAL A 224 -12.28 0.49 16.95
N ARG A 225 -11.55 1.03 17.93
CA ARG A 225 -11.00 2.39 17.91
C ARG A 225 -9.56 2.39 18.41
N LEU A 226 -8.78 3.36 17.91
CA LEU A 226 -7.53 3.77 18.54
C LEU A 226 -7.81 4.27 19.96
N THR A 227 -6.84 4.13 20.87
CA THR A 227 -7.02 4.61 22.25
C THR A 227 -7.01 6.13 22.34
N VAL A 228 -6.42 6.78 21.33
CA VAL A 228 -6.37 8.23 21.15
C VAL A 228 -6.67 8.56 19.69
N ALA A 229 -7.64 9.47 19.48
CA ALA A 229 -7.90 10.05 18.17
C ALA A 229 -6.70 10.88 17.71
N ARG A 230 -6.17 10.58 16.53
CA ARG A 230 -4.88 11.12 16.09
C ARG A 230 -4.73 11.23 14.58
N ALA A 231 -3.80 12.07 14.12
CA ALA A 231 -3.32 12.16 12.75
C ALA A 231 -1.81 12.39 12.71
N TYR A 232 -1.17 12.29 11.55
CA TYR A 232 0.28 12.47 11.36
C TYR A 232 1.12 11.61 12.31
N HIS A 233 0.61 10.42 12.59
CA HIS A 233 1.26 9.33 13.31
C HIS A 233 2.06 8.47 12.35
N SER A 234 3.01 7.70 12.88
CA SER A 234 3.66 6.64 12.09
C SER A 234 2.90 5.32 12.25
N ALA A 235 2.81 4.54 11.18
CA ALA A 235 2.28 3.18 11.21
C ALA A 235 3.35 2.17 10.80
N ILE A 236 3.72 1.29 11.72
CA ILE A 236 4.77 0.28 11.52
C ILE A 236 4.14 -1.10 11.50
N LYS A 237 4.17 -1.72 10.32
CA LYS A 237 3.72 -3.11 10.15
C LYS A 237 4.76 -4.05 10.74
N LEU A 238 4.39 -4.78 11.80
CA LEU A 238 5.25 -5.79 12.42
C LEU A 238 5.22 -7.10 11.61
N ASP A 239 4.04 -7.49 11.14
CA ASP A 239 3.83 -8.65 10.28
C ASP A 239 2.49 -8.55 9.51
N GLY A 240 2.02 -9.65 8.91
CA GLY A 240 0.76 -9.69 8.16
C GLY A 240 -0.51 -9.41 8.99
N SER A 241 -0.42 -9.39 10.31
CA SER A 241 -1.55 -9.26 11.24
C SER A 241 -1.40 -8.14 12.26
N ARG A 242 -0.20 -7.60 12.47
CA ARG A 242 0.09 -6.67 13.56
C ARG A 242 0.69 -5.35 13.04
N ILE A 243 0.13 -4.23 13.49
CA ILE A 243 0.57 -2.87 13.13
C ILE A 243 0.65 -2.02 14.41
N LEU A 244 1.77 -1.35 14.62
CA LEU A 244 1.91 -0.31 15.64
C LEU A 244 1.55 1.05 15.06
N ILE A 245 0.75 1.82 15.80
CA ILE A 245 0.43 3.21 15.53
C ILE A 245 1.12 4.06 16.59
N ILE A 246 2.04 4.94 16.19
CA ILE A 246 2.98 5.61 17.09
C ILE A 246 2.78 7.12 17.03
N GLY A 247 2.57 7.75 18.19
CA GLY A 247 2.50 9.20 18.34
C GLY A 247 1.37 9.84 17.52
N GLY A 248 1.60 11.05 17.02
CA GLY A 248 0.65 11.82 16.21
C GLY A 248 0.11 13.07 16.89
N LEU A 249 -0.52 13.93 16.11
CA LEU A 249 -1.27 15.10 16.57
C LEU A 249 -2.61 14.66 17.13
N THR A 250 -3.01 15.29 18.23
CA THR A 250 -4.29 15.09 18.91
C THR A 250 -4.73 16.39 19.60
N VAL A 251 -5.77 16.32 20.42
CA VAL A 251 -6.15 17.38 21.35
C VAL A 251 -5.92 16.96 22.81
N ASN A 252 -5.42 17.86 23.64
CA ASN A 252 -5.27 17.63 25.07
C ASN A 252 -6.62 17.76 25.81
N GLY A 253 -6.63 17.54 27.13
CA GLY A 253 -7.84 17.63 27.96
C GLY A 253 -8.48 19.03 28.01
N GLN A 254 -7.78 20.05 27.52
CA GLN A 254 -8.23 21.43 27.39
C GLN A 254 -8.71 21.76 25.97
N GLY A 255 -8.71 20.80 25.05
CA GLY A 255 -9.12 20.99 23.65
C GLY A 255 -8.09 21.72 22.78
N GLN A 256 -6.84 21.84 23.24
CA GLN A 256 -5.75 22.46 22.48
C GLN A 256 -4.99 21.39 21.69
N LEU A 257 -4.42 21.78 20.53
CA LEU A 257 -3.52 20.91 19.78
C LEU A 257 -2.36 20.44 20.66
N ALA A 258 -2.05 19.15 20.56
CA ALA A 258 -0.97 18.51 21.28
C ALA A 258 -0.41 17.34 20.46
N ALA A 259 0.81 16.92 20.77
CA ALA A 259 1.31 15.62 20.35
C ALA A 259 0.98 14.57 21.41
N THR A 260 0.79 13.31 20.99
CA THR A 260 0.64 12.19 21.92
C THR A 260 1.91 11.32 21.95
N ALA A 261 2.21 10.76 23.12
CA ALA A 261 3.21 9.72 23.29
C ALA A 261 2.61 8.30 23.22
N SER A 262 1.28 8.19 23.07
CA SER A 262 0.61 6.90 23.07
C SER A 262 0.98 6.07 21.84
N VAL A 263 1.05 4.77 22.04
CA VAL A 263 1.22 3.79 20.98
C VAL A 263 0.05 2.80 21.06
N ASP A 264 -0.53 2.47 19.91
CA ASP A 264 -1.58 1.47 19.80
C ASP A 264 -1.07 0.28 19.00
N LEU A 265 -1.28 -0.94 19.49
CA LEU A 265 -1.11 -2.16 18.71
C LEU A 265 -2.47 -2.57 18.14
N ILE A 266 -2.55 -2.60 16.81
CA ILE A 266 -3.67 -3.16 16.07
C ILE A 266 -3.32 -4.59 15.67
N GLU A 267 -4.16 -5.55 16.05
CA GLU A 267 -4.00 -6.96 15.68
C GLU A 267 -5.22 -7.47 14.93
N LEU A 268 -4.98 -8.22 13.85
CA LEU A 268 -5.99 -9.02 13.15
C LEU A 268 -5.92 -10.47 13.66
N GLY A 269 -6.95 -10.88 14.39
CA GLY A 269 -7.08 -12.25 14.90
C GLY A 269 -7.39 -13.28 13.80
N ALA A 270 -7.14 -14.55 14.10
CA ALA A 270 -7.43 -15.67 13.19
C ALA A 270 -8.93 -15.82 12.84
N ASN A 271 -9.82 -15.27 13.67
CA ASN A 271 -11.26 -15.19 13.43
C ASN A 271 -11.65 -14.04 12.46
N GLY A 272 -10.67 -13.28 11.95
CA GLY A 272 -10.89 -12.16 11.05
C GLY A 272 -11.33 -10.86 11.72
N ARG A 273 -11.39 -10.83 13.07
CA ARG A 273 -11.74 -9.67 13.88
C ARG A 273 -10.48 -8.91 14.32
N PHE A 274 -10.65 -7.63 14.59
CA PHE A 274 -9.55 -6.76 15.00
C PHE A 274 -9.63 -6.46 16.48
N THR A 275 -8.46 -6.28 17.09
CA THR A 275 -8.33 -5.74 18.44
C THR A 275 -7.35 -4.58 18.43
N VAL A 276 -7.61 -3.58 19.26
CA VAL A 276 -6.67 -2.50 19.55
C VAL A 276 -6.34 -2.54 21.03
N THR A 277 -5.04 -2.57 21.34
CA THR A 277 -4.56 -2.53 22.71
C THR A 277 -3.59 -1.37 22.89
N ALA A 278 -3.68 -0.71 24.04
CA ALA A 278 -2.68 0.28 24.43
C ALA A 278 -1.32 -0.42 24.57
N TRP A 279 -0.33 0.10 23.86
CA TRP A 279 1.05 -0.35 23.93
C TRP A 279 1.86 0.63 24.80
N PRO A 280 3.02 0.24 25.36
CA PRO A 280 3.87 1.19 26.07
C PRO A 280 4.12 2.47 25.26
N SER A 281 3.98 3.61 25.92
CA SER A 281 4.16 4.92 25.30
C SER A 281 5.63 5.17 24.92
N ILE A 282 5.85 5.94 23.88
CA ILE A 282 7.17 6.53 23.59
C ILE A 282 7.57 7.54 24.67
N THR A 283 8.86 7.82 24.78
CA THR A 283 9.39 8.63 25.89
C THR A 283 8.98 10.10 25.76
N GLU A 284 8.92 10.60 24.53
CA GLU A 284 8.58 11.97 24.21
C GLU A 284 7.43 12.01 23.20
N ALA A 285 6.37 12.75 23.53
CA ALA A 285 5.23 12.92 22.64
C ALA A 285 5.65 13.64 21.36
N ARG A 286 5.31 13.07 20.20
CA ARG A 286 5.72 13.61 18.90
C ARG A 286 4.70 13.35 17.81
N ALA A 287 4.60 14.28 16.86
CA ALA A 287 3.85 14.16 15.62
C ALA A 287 4.72 14.63 14.44
N HIS A 288 4.35 14.29 13.19
CA HIS A 288 5.17 14.63 12.02
C HIS A 288 6.64 14.13 12.12
N HIS A 289 6.83 13.10 12.93
CA HIS A 289 8.09 12.40 13.10
C HIS A 289 8.19 11.32 12.03
N ALA A 290 9.38 10.76 11.84
CA ALA A 290 9.56 9.58 11.03
C ALA A 290 9.80 8.36 11.93
N ALA A 291 9.24 7.21 11.54
CA ALA A 291 9.58 5.93 12.13
C ALA A 291 9.79 4.88 11.05
N VAL A 292 10.79 4.00 11.22
CA VAL A 292 11.06 2.89 10.31
C VAL A 292 11.44 1.64 11.08
N MET A 293 11.00 0.49 10.58
CA MET A 293 11.50 -0.80 11.03
C MET A 293 12.85 -1.07 10.37
N ARG A 294 13.83 -1.43 11.19
CA ARG A 294 15.15 -1.91 10.77
C ARG A 294 15.11 -3.42 10.55
N THR A 295 16.09 -3.95 9.84
CA THR A 295 16.16 -5.39 9.54
C THR A 295 16.50 -6.27 10.73
N ASP A 296 16.96 -5.70 11.84
CA ASP A 296 17.11 -6.38 13.13
C ASP A 296 15.77 -6.51 13.89
N GLY A 297 14.67 -5.97 13.34
CA GLY A 297 13.34 -5.99 13.94
C GLY A 297 13.05 -4.84 14.90
N SER A 298 14.05 -4.01 15.21
CA SER A 298 13.86 -2.79 16.01
C SER A 298 13.24 -1.67 15.18
N ILE A 299 12.59 -0.72 15.86
CA ILE A 299 11.95 0.44 15.26
C ILE A 299 12.70 1.69 15.70
N LEU A 300 13.25 2.42 14.75
CA LEU A 300 13.85 3.73 15.00
C LEU A 300 12.78 4.81 14.81
N ILE A 301 12.68 5.73 15.76
CA ILE A 301 11.79 6.89 15.73
C ILE A 301 12.64 8.14 15.90
N THR A 302 12.46 9.14 15.03
CA THR A 302 13.27 10.36 15.04
C THR A 302 12.45 11.63 14.87
N GLY A 303 12.83 12.66 15.61
CA GLY A 303 12.35 14.03 15.45
C GLY A 303 10.84 14.21 15.57
N GLY A 304 10.28 15.04 14.71
CA GLY A 304 8.90 15.52 14.77
C GLY A 304 8.76 16.76 15.65
N LYS A 305 7.51 17.10 15.96
CA LYS A 305 7.14 18.23 16.81
C LYS A 305 6.31 17.80 18.01
N SER A 306 6.51 18.51 19.10
CA SER A 306 5.71 18.47 20.34
C SER A 306 5.14 19.86 20.64
N TYR A 307 4.46 20.00 21.77
CA TYR A 307 3.87 21.27 22.21
C TYR A 307 4.23 21.53 23.68
N ASP A 308 4.73 22.73 23.96
CA ASP A 308 5.02 23.15 25.33
C ASP A 308 3.73 23.45 26.14
N ALA A 309 3.87 23.79 27.42
CA ALA A 309 2.74 24.11 28.28
C ALA A 309 1.96 25.37 27.86
N ALA A 310 2.55 26.23 27.03
CA ALA A 310 1.91 27.40 26.44
C ALA A 310 1.27 27.11 25.08
N GLY A 311 1.44 25.89 24.54
CA GLY A 311 0.93 25.46 23.25
C GLY A 311 1.81 25.86 22.07
N ASN A 312 3.06 26.27 22.30
CA ASN A 312 4.01 26.55 21.23
C ASN A 312 4.58 25.24 20.68
N GLU A 313 4.80 25.19 19.37
CA GLU A 313 5.47 24.05 18.73
C GLU A 313 6.93 23.95 19.16
N VAL A 314 7.37 22.73 19.46
CA VAL A 314 8.75 22.42 19.81
C VAL A 314 9.25 21.34 18.87
N PHE A 315 10.26 21.65 18.06
CA PHE A 315 10.91 20.68 17.17
C PHE A 315 11.87 19.80 17.95
N LEU A 316 11.88 18.51 17.64
CA LEU A 316 12.68 17.52 18.35
C LEU A 316 13.87 17.07 17.51
N SER A 317 15.05 16.98 18.14
CA SER A 317 16.20 16.24 17.61
C SER A 317 16.35 14.86 18.25
N SER A 318 15.50 14.55 19.24
CA SER A 318 15.52 13.30 19.98
C SER A 318 15.16 12.11 19.10
N ALA A 319 15.77 10.98 19.43
CA ALA A 319 15.50 9.71 18.79
C ALA A 319 15.41 8.58 19.82
N GLU A 320 14.60 7.58 19.51
CA GLU A 320 14.44 6.39 20.35
C GLU A 320 14.37 5.14 19.47
N LEU A 321 14.96 4.07 19.99
CA LEU A 321 14.94 2.74 19.41
C LEU A 321 14.02 1.86 20.26
N ILE A 322 13.11 1.14 19.62
CA ILE A 322 12.17 0.24 20.29
C ILE A 322 12.39 -1.17 19.77
N ASP A 323 12.49 -2.14 20.68
CA ASP A 323 12.28 -3.54 20.35
C ASP A 323 10.79 -3.87 20.52
N PRO A 324 10.02 -4.08 19.43
CA PRO A 324 8.59 -4.35 19.52
C PRO A 324 8.24 -5.72 20.10
N TYR A 325 9.21 -6.63 20.30
CA TYR A 325 8.96 -7.95 20.88
C TYR A 325 9.16 -7.95 22.40
N THR A 326 10.19 -7.24 22.87
CA THR A 326 10.48 -7.12 24.32
C THR A 326 9.86 -5.88 24.95
N GLN A 327 9.33 -4.96 24.14
CA GLN A 327 8.77 -3.68 24.56
C GLN A 327 9.79 -2.80 25.31
N VAL A 328 11.07 -2.97 25.00
CA VAL A 328 12.16 -2.20 25.59
C VAL A 328 12.44 -0.97 24.72
N TYR A 329 12.54 0.18 25.38
CA TYR A 329 12.87 1.47 24.78
C TYR A 329 14.30 1.82 25.13
N MET A 330 15.04 2.30 24.14
CA MET A 330 16.38 2.82 24.32
C MET A 330 16.44 4.21 23.71
N GLN A 331 16.67 5.22 24.55
CA GLN A 331 17.03 6.52 24.05
C GLN A 331 18.42 6.41 23.41
N VAL A 332 18.53 6.88 22.16
CA VAL A 332 19.77 6.88 21.41
C VAL A 332 20.31 8.31 21.30
N GLY A 333 21.46 8.51 20.63
CA GLY A 333 21.97 9.85 20.37
C GLY A 333 20.94 10.74 19.67
N ASN A 334 21.11 12.05 19.73
CA ASN A 334 20.24 12.99 19.03
C ASN A 334 20.74 13.22 17.60
N MET A 335 19.81 13.56 16.70
CA MET A 335 20.14 14.18 15.42
C MET A 335 20.83 15.53 15.65
N LYS A 336 21.63 15.96 14.67
CA LYS A 336 22.29 17.25 14.67
C LYS A 336 21.29 18.40 14.72
N ASP A 337 20.28 18.32 13.87
CA ASP A 337 19.22 19.32 13.77
C ASP A 337 17.90 18.75 14.29
N ALA A 338 17.16 19.56 15.06
CA ALA A 338 15.76 19.27 15.34
C ALA A 338 14.97 19.43 14.05
N ARG A 339 14.09 18.48 13.72
CA ARG A 339 13.40 18.44 12.43
C ARG A 339 12.05 17.73 12.51
N ALA A 340 11.08 18.21 11.74
CA ALA A 340 9.81 17.55 11.47
C ALA A 340 9.55 17.49 9.96
N ASP A 341 8.62 16.62 9.52
CA ASP A 341 8.30 16.39 8.11
C ASP A 341 9.53 16.02 7.25
N HIS A 342 10.55 15.45 7.89
CA HIS A 342 11.70 14.83 7.26
C HIS A 342 11.36 13.39 6.85
N THR A 343 12.18 12.84 5.97
CA THR A 343 12.03 11.44 5.56
C THR A 343 13.08 10.56 6.22
N MET A 344 12.71 9.30 6.44
CA MET A 344 13.60 8.28 6.95
C MET A 344 13.43 6.99 6.14
N ILE A 345 14.52 6.35 5.72
CA ILE A 345 14.45 5.08 4.98
C ILE A 345 15.62 4.16 5.34
N PRO A 346 15.39 2.84 5.54
CA PRO A 346 16.47 1.88 5.66
C PRO A 346 17.29 1.81 4.37
N VAL A 347 18.62 1.73 4.51
CA VAL A 347 19.57 1.64 3.39
C VAL A 347 20.54 0.48 3.55
N GLY A 348 21.14 0.04 2.45
CA GLY A 348 22.08 -1.10 2.43
C GLY A 348 21.43 -2.39 2.92
N THR A 349 21.99 -2.99 3.98
CA THR A 349 21.44 -4.21 4.61
C THR A 349 20.19 -3.94 5.45
N GLY A 350 19.73 -2.67 5.54
CA GLY A 350 18.55 -2.23 6.29
C GLY A 350 18.79 -2.02 7.80
N GLN A 351 20.04 -2.18 8.26
CA GLN A 351 20.49 -1.76 9.59
C GLN A 351 20.96 -0.30 9.62
N LEU A 352 21.20 0.33 8.48
CA LEU A 352 21.51 1.75 8.42
C LEU A 352 20.24 2.48 8.04
N VAL A 353 20.04 3.68 8.58
CA VAL A 353 18.85 4.46 8.28
C VAL A 353 19.27 5.84 7.84
N PHE A 354 18.88 6.20 6.62
CA PHE A 354 19.08 7.52 6.05
C PHE A 354 17.99 8.47 6.53
N ILE A 355 18.41 9.67 6.95
CA ILE A 355 17.54 10.78 7.36
C ILE A 355 17.88 11.99 6.49
N ALA A 356 16.87 12.66 5.94
CA ALA A 356 17.09 13.86 5.14
C ALA A 356 15.96 14.86 5.16
N GLY A 357 16.37 16.12 5.07
CA GLY A 357 15.49 17.27 4.96
C GLY A 357 14.64 17.49 6.20
N GLY A 358 13.44 18.01 6.00
CA GLY A 358 12.55 18.45 7.05
C GLY A 358 12.63 19.95 7.29
N VAL A 359 11.86 20.40 8.26
CA VAL A 359 11.76 21.81 8.65
C VAL A 359 11.95 21.93 10.16
N ASN A 360 12.54 23.05 10.58
CA ASN A 360 12.65 23.44 11.98
C ASN A 360 12.02 24.82 12.19
N GLU A 361 12.21 25.41 13.37
CA GLU A 361 11.63 26.72 13.71
C GLU A 361 12.08 27.85 12.76
N THR A 362 13.27 27.73 12.18
CA THR A 362 13.93 28.83 11.45
C THR A 362 14.08 28.60 9.95
N GLU A 363 14.20 27.35 9.51
CA GLU A 363 14.58 27.04 8.13
C GLU A 363 14.08 25.68 7.64
N VAL A 364 14.12 25.52 6.32
CA VAL A 364 13.99 24.22 5.66
C VAL A 364 15.38 23.62 5.52
N LEU A 365 15.54 22.35 5.91
CA LEU A 365 16.83 21.69 5.99
C LEU A 365 17.19 21.01 4.67
N ALA A 366 18.45 21.15 4.27
CA ALA A 366 19.10 20.28 3.28
C ALA A 366 19.90 19.16 3.96
N SER A 367 20.07 19.24 5.30
CA SER A 367 20.97 18.38 6.02
C SER A 367 20.56 16.92 5.97
N THR A 368 21.56 16.05 5.82
CA THR A 368 21.37 14.60 5.87
C THR A 368 22.19 13.97 6.97
N GLU A 369 21.66 12.89 7.52
CA GLU A 369 22.31 12.13 8.58
C GLU A 369 22.12 10.63 8.34
N LEU A 370 23.09 9.84 8.78
CA LEU A 370 23.02 8.39 8.77
C LEU A 370 22.98 7.89 10.20
N PHE A 371 21.91 7.19 10.56
CA PHE A 371 21.86 6.46 11.83
C PHE A 371 22.64 5.16 11.70
N ILE A 372 23.64 5.00 12.57
CA ILE A 372 24.59 3.89 12.56
C ILE A 372 24.70 3.25 13.95
N GLU A 373 25.13 1.99 13.98
CA GLU A 373 25.71 1.37 15.17
C GLU A 373 27.23 1.49 15.08
N THR A 374 27.84 2.10 16.10
CA THR A 374 29.29 2.29 16.18
C THR A 374 30.02 0.98 16.49
N GLN A 375 31.33 0.93 16.28
CA GLN A 375 32.15 -0.25 16.59
C GLN A 375 32.09 -0.66 18.08
N SER A 376 31.73 0.26 18.98
CA SER A 376 31.52 -0.02 20.40
C SER A 376 30.11 -0.54 20.73
N GLY A 377 29.24 -0.74 19.73
CA GLY A 377 27.85 -1.16 19.91
C GLY A 377 26.90 -0.04 20.37
N ALA A 378 27.34 1.23 20.28
CA ALA A 378 26.50 2.38 20.62
C ALA A 378 25.85 2.96 19.37
N PHE A 379 24.61 3.40 19.45
CA PHE A 379 23.90 4.05 18.35
C PHE A 379 24.21 5.54 18.25
N ALA A 380 24.43 6.05 17.03
CA ALA A 380 24.75 7.45 16.78
C ALA A 380 24.20 7.93 15.42
N PHE A 381 24.04 9.25 15.29
CA PHE A 381 23.82 9.92 14.01
C PHE A 381 25.16 10.44 13.48
N SER A 382 25.48 10.08 12.25
CA SER A 382 26.68 10.50 11.55
C SER A 382 26.35 11.53 10.48
N ASP A 383 27.12 12.62 10.44
CA ASP A 383 27.08 13.69 9.45
C ASP A 383 28.05 13.47 8.28
N THR A 384 28.37 12.20 7.99
CA THR A 384 29.30 11.83 6.91
C THR A 384 28.71 11.95 5.52
N LEU A 385 27.37 12.00 5.41
CA LEU A 385 26.67 12.17 4.15
C LEU A 385 26.69 13.65 3.72
N GLN A 386 26.73 13.88 2.42
CA GLN A 386 26.58 15.22 1.87
C GLN A 386 25.14 15.71 2.02
N ASP A 387 24.96 17.00 2.26
CA ASP A 387 23.64 17.64 2.24
C ASP A 387 23.03 17.64 0.83
N MET A 388 21.69 17.64 0.76
CA MET A 388 20.97 17.82 -0.49
C MET A 388 21.34 19.15 -1.14
N ALA A 389 21.29 19.22 -2.47
CA ALA A 389 21.42 20.48 -3.17
C ALA A 389 20.23 21.41 -2.90
N THR A 390 19.04 20.84 -2.71
CA THR A 390 17.80 21.58 -2.43
C THR A 390 17.29 21.26 -1.03
N PRO A 391 17.20 22.25 -0.11
CA PRO A 391 16.50 22.06 1.16
C PRO A 391 15.03 21.75 0.89
N ARG A 392 14.47 20.76 1.59
CA ARG A 392 13.09 20.34 1.37
C ARG A 392 12.46 19.69 2.60
N TYR A 393 11.15 19.89 2.76
CA TYR A 393 10.29 19.14 3.68
C TYR A 393 8.98 18.74 2.99
N GLY A 394 8.31 17.70 3.50
CA GLY A 394 7.15 17.12 2.81
C GLY A 394 7.51 16.52 1.43
N HIS A 395 8.79 16.23 1.20
CA HIS A 395 9.25 15.49 0.03
C HIS A 395 8.97 14.00 0.21
N ALA A 396 8.96 13.27 -0.90
CA ALA A 396 8.81 11.82 -0.88
C ALA A 396 10.16 11.15 -1.10
N VAL A 397 10.36 9.99 -0.48
CA VAL A 397 11.59 9.19 -0.61
C VAL A 397 11.24 7.75 -0.97
N VAL A 398 12.06 7.12 -1.80
CA VAL A 398 11.97 5.69 -2.07
C VAL A 398 13.36 5.08 -2.27
N ASN A 399 13.52 3.82 -1.85
CA ASN A 399 14.70 3.01 -2.13
C ASN A 399 14.29 2.00 -3.23
N PRO A 400 14.53 2.32 -4.52
CA PRO A 400 14.15 1.42 -5.62
C PRO A 400 14.89 0.09 -5.52
N SER A 401 14.24 -1.00 -5.91
CA SER A 401 14.86 -2.33 -5.92
C SER A 401 16.00 -2.48 -6.92
N ALA A 402 16.09 -1.59 -7.91
CA ALA A 402 17.17 -1.48 -8.86
C ALA A 402 18.53 -1.36 -8.16
N GLU A 403 19.60 -1.90 -8.78
CA GLU A 403 20.95 -1.90 -8.21
C GLU A 403 21.02 -2.43 -6.75
N ARG A 404 20.12 -3.35 -6.40
CA ARG A 404 20.01 -3.96 -5.06
C ARG A 404 19.82 -2.94 -3.93
N GLY A 405 19.10 -1.85 -4.20
CA GLY A 405 18.79 -0.82 -3.20
C GLY A 405 19.97 0.04 -2.80
N ARG A 406 20.98 0.17 -3.69
CA ARG A 406 22.13 1.08 -3.53
C ARG A 406 21.71 2.55 -3.50
N TYR A 407 20.64 2.91 -4.20
CA TYR A 407 20.28 4.30 -4.38
C TYR A 407 19.04 4.67 -3.58
N VAL A 408 18.96 5.93 -3.19
CA VAL A 408 17.75 6.54 -2.61
C VAL A 408 17.32 7.68 -3.52
N VAL A 409 16.05 7.68 -3.90
CA VAL A 409 15.45 8.73 -4.73
C VAL A 409 14.64 9.65 -3.83
N VAL A 410 14.96 10.94 -3.83
CA VAL A 410 14.24 11.99 -3.11
C VAL A 410 13.59 12.92 -4.11
N ALA A 411 12.28 13.13 -4.01
CA ALA A 411 11.51 13.90 -4.99
C ALA A 411 10.61 14.94 -4.33
N GLY A 412 10.55 16.12 -4.95
CA GLY A 412 9.61 17.18 -4.58
C GLY A 412 9.81 17.75 -3.18
N GLY A 413 8.75 18.17 -2.53
CA GLY A 413 8.77 18.89 -1.27
C GLY A 413 8.74 20.41 -1.46
N LEU A 414 8.74 21.11 -0.32
CA LEU A 414 8.73 22.56 -0.23
C LEU A 414 10.10 23.06 0.19
N THR A 415 10.61 24.07 -0.51
CA THR A 415 11.97 24.58 -0.32
C THR A 415 12.04 25.83 0.56
N LEU A 416 10.88 26.37 0.98
CA LEU A 416 10.78 27.55 1.82
C LEU A 416 9.80 27.31 2.98
N PRO A 417 10.03 27.92 4.17
CA PRO A 417 9.08 27.83 5.28
C PRO A 417 7.70 28.39 4.91
N GLY A 418 6.69 28.08 5.73
CA GLY A 418 5.34 28.61 5.53
C GLY A 418 4.65 28.01 4.31
N LEU A 419 5.07 26.81 3.91
CA LEU A 419 4.48 25.99 2.85
C LEU A 419 4.62 26.62 1.45
N ALA A 420 5.81 27.15 1.18
CA ALA A 420 6.13 27.82 -0.08
C ALA A 420 7.25 27.11 -0.83
N GLY A 421 7.39 27.45 -2.12
CA GLY A 421 8.43 26.91 -3.00
C GLY A 421 8.31 25.40 -3.22
N PRO A 422 7.17 24.86 -3.68
CA PRO A 422 7.13 23.46 -4.11
C PRO A 422 8.13 23.25 -5.25
N THR A 423 8.87 22.14 -5.22
CA THR A 423 9.84 21.78 -6.27
C THR A 423 9.42 20.54 -7.03
N ALA A 424 9.83 20.44 -8.29
CA ALA A 424 9.70 19.24 -9.12
C ALA A 424 11.00 18.41 -9.14
N SER A 425 12.04 18.92 -8.51
CA SER A 425 13.38 18.33 -8.55
C SER A 425 13.41 16.95 -7.91
N ILE A 426 14.22 16.09 -8.51
CA ILE A 426 14.57 14.77 -8.01
C ILE A 426 16.07 14.76 -7.75
N GLU A 427 16.46 14.30 -6.57
CA GLU A 427 17.85 14.10 -6.19
C GLU A 427 18.07 12.62 -5.85
N ILE A 428 19.18 12.06 -6.31
CA ILE A 428 19.50 10.64 -6.13
C ILE A 428 20.77 10.54 -5.29
N LEU A 429 20.67 9.84 -4.16
CA LEU A 429 21.78 9.54 -3.28
C LEU A 429 22.34 8.16 -3.59
N ASP A 430 23.65 8.08 -3.76
CA ASP A 430 24.38 6.81 -3.76
C ASP A 430 24.79 6.45 -2.33
N THR A 431 24.14 5.44 -1.75
CA THR A 431 24.37 5.05 -0.35
C THR A 431 25.69 4.32 -0.14
N VAL A 432 26.32 3.81 -1.21
CA VAL A 432 27.64 3.15 -1.14
C VAL A 432 28.75 4.19 -1.17
N GLU A 433 28.61 5.22 -2.00
CA GLU A 433 29.58 6.32 -2.09
C GLU A 433 29.34 7.41 -1.04
N GLY A 434 28.15 7.45 -0.42
CA GLY A 434 27.79 8.45 0.57
C GLY A 434 27.63 9.86 0.01
N ARG A 435 27.31 9.99 -1.29
CA ARG A 435 27.19 11.29 -1.99
C ARG A 435 25.98 11.34 -2.91
N TRP A 436 25.48 12.55 -3.15
CA TRP A 436 24.48 12.79 -4.19
C TRP A 436 25.10 12.59 -5.59
N ALA A 437 24.30 12.02 -6.48
CA ALA A 437 24.65 11.68 -7.86
C ALA A 437 23.94 12.67 -8.83
N PRO A 438 24.46 13.90 -9.02
CA PRO A 438 23.88 14.87 -9.96
C PRO A 438 23.85 14.33 -11.40
N GLU A 439 24.75 13.41 -11.74
CA GLU A 439 24.79 12.71 -13.02
C GLU A 439 23.57 11.80 -13.26
N LEU A 440 22.90 11.34 -12.19
CA LEU A 440 21.65 10.56 -12.26
C LEU A 440 20.41 11.44 -12.04
N SER A 441 20.57 12.56 -11.34
CA SER A 441 19.53 13.51 -10.96
C SER A 441 19.16 14.49 -12.09
N THR A 442 19.02 13.99 -13.31
CA THR A 442 18.89 14.81 -14.54
C THR A 442 17.43 15.12 -14.93
N THR A 443 16.47 14.48 -14.25
CA THR A 443 15.03 14.59 -14.54
C THR A 443 14.29 15.30 -13.43
N SER A 444 13.18 15.96 -13.80
CA SER A 444 12.22 16.54 -12.86
C SER A 444 10.83 15.95 -13.10
N MET A 445 10.00 15.96 -12.06
CA MET A 445 8.56 15.68 -12.19
C MET A 445 7.89 16.70 -13.13
N GLY A 446 6.74 16.34 -13.69
CA GLY A 446 6.01 17.20 -14.62
C GLY A 446 5.38 18.42 -13.94
N LYS A 447 5.13 18.32 -12.63
CA LYS A 447 4.73 19.45 -11.78
C LYS A 447 5.55 19.46 -10.48
N PRO A 448 5.77 20.62 -9.86
CA PRO A 448 6.25 20.71 -8.49
C PRO A 448 5.21 20.18 -7.50
N ARG A 449 5.62 19.34 -6.54
CA ARG A 449 4.71 18.64 -5.61
C ARG A 449 5.35 18.48 -4.24
N ALA A 450 4.57 18.61 -3.18
CA ALA A 450 4.92 18.29 -1.79
C ALA A 450 3.76 17.56 -1.11
N PHE A 451 4.00 16.85 -0.01
CA PHE A 451 3.01 16.03 0.71
C PHE A 451 2.25 15.08 -0.21
N PHE A 452 2.99 14.45 -1.12
CA PHE A 452 2.51 13.52 -2.15
C PHE A 452 3.06 12.12 -1.88
N ASP A 453 2.42 11.12 -2.47
CA ASP A 453 2.87 9.74 -2.39
C ASP A 453 3.84 9.44 -3.54
N LEU A 454 5.01 8.87 -3.24
CA LEU A 454 5.93 8.29 -4.23
C LEU A 454 6.03 6.79 -4.00
N VAL A 455 5.59 6.01 -4.99
CA VAL A 455 5.48 4.56 -4.86
C VAL A 455 6.37 3.87 -5.88
N ALA A 456 7.29 3.01 -5.40
CA ALA A 456 8.03 2.10 -6.27
C ALA A 456 7.16 0.92 -6.69
N LEU A 457 7.19 0.62 -7.98
CA LEU A 457 6.39 -0.41 -8.62
C LEU A 457 7.24 -1.65 -8.91
N ALA A 458 6.58 -2.79 -9.11
CA ALA A 458 7.26 -4.07 -9.35
C ALA A 458 8.05 -4.10 -10.68
N ASN A 459 7.74 -3.20 -11.60
CA ASN A 459 8.43 -3.02 -12.88
C ASN A 459 9.53 -1.96 -12.81
N GLU A 460 9.96 -1.55 -11.60
CA GLU A 460 11.00 -0.53 -11.33
C GLU A 460 10.60 0.92 -11.65
N ASP A 461 9.43 1.14 -12.24
CA ASP A 461 8.84 2.48 -12.33
C ASP A 461 8.56 3.05 -10.93
N LEU A 462 8.56 4.37 -10.82
CA LEU A 462 8.01 5.08 -9.68
C LEU A 462 6.78 5.86 -10.13
N ILE A 463 5.77 5.97 -9.27
CA ILE A 463 4.64 6.87 -9.50
C ILE A 463 4.52 7.90 -8.39
N ALA A 464 4.48 9.18 -8.78
CA ALA A 464 4.23 10.31 -7.91
C ALA A 464 2.74 10.68 -7.99
N LEU A 465 1.99 10.55 -6.90
CA LEU A 465 0.55 10.70 -6.81
C LEU A 465 0.18 11.90 -5.94
N GLY A 466 -0.54 12.87 -6.52
CA GLY A 466 -1.12 13.97 -5.77
C GLY A 466 -0.13 15.03 -5.30
N GLY A 467 -0.38 15.53 -4.09
CA GLY A 467 0.39 16.56 -3.40
C GLY A 467 -0.22 17.96 -3.44
N ILE A 468 0.49 18.89 -2.82
CA ILE A 468 0.32 20.34 -2.99
C ILE A 468 1.38 20.82 -3.96
N GLY A 469 1.01 21.70 -4.88
CA GLY A 469 1.95 22.47 -5.69
C GLY A 469 1.35 23.79 -6.10
N ILE A 470 1.75 24.29 -7.27
CA ILE A 470 1.29 25.57 -7.78
C ILE A 470 0.05 25.35 -8.65
N GLY A 471 -1.01 26.12 -8.38
CA GLY A 471 -2.24 26.15 -9.16
C GLY A 471 -2.02 26.67 -10.58
N GLU A 472 -3.07 26.60 -11.40
CA GLU A 472 -3.03 27.04 -12.80
C GLU A 472 -2.77 28.56 -12.94
N ASP A 473 -3.08 29.33 -11.89
CA ASP A 473 -2.79 30.76 -11.82
C ASP A 473 -1.30 31.07 -11.66
N GLY A 474 -0.47 30.05 -11.40
CA GLY A 474 0.98 30.17 -11.24
C GLY A 474 1.42 30.82 -9.93
N SER A 475 0.50 31.11 -9.01
CA SER A 475 0.81 31.85 -7.77
C SER A 475 0.20 31.27 -6.51
N SER A 476 -0.93 30.58 -6.60
CA SER A 476 -1.62 30.01 -5.45
C SER A 476 -1.22 28.56 -5.24
N LEU A 477 -1.22 28.09 -3.99
CA LEU A 477 -1.07 26.67 -3.73
C LEU A 477 -2.36 25.93 -4.09
N ALA A 478 -2.21 24.76 -4.70
CA ALA A 478 -3.31 23.93 -5.13
C ALA A 478 -3.04 22.46 -4.83
N ALA A 479 -4.09 21.73 -4.48
CA ALA A 479 -4.04 20.29 -4.36
C ALA A 479 -4.02 19.69 -5.78
N ILE A 480 -3.14 18.72 -6.01
CA ILE A 480 -2.85 18.20 -7.35
C ILE A 480 -3.57 16.87 -7.53
N ALA A 481 -4.28 16.71 -8.65
CA ALA A 481 -4.94 15.46 -9.01
C ALA A 481 -4.11 14.60 -9.97
N SER A 482 -3.18 15.21 -10.72
CA SER A 482 -2.34 14.52 -11.69
C SER A 482 -1.35 13.58 -10.99
N ALA A 483 -0.78 12.68 -11.77
CA ALA A 483 0.31 11.82 -11.34
C ALA A 483 1.42 11.83 -12.39
N ASP A 484 2.65 11.65 -11.93
CA ASP A 484 3.81 11.54 -12.83
C ASP A 484 4.39 10.13 -12.70
N LEU A 485 4.54 9.45 -13.84
CA LEU A 485 5.23 8.17 -13.95
C LEU A 485 6.70 8.45 -14.25
N LEU A 486 7.58 7.87 -13.45
CA LEU A 486 9.03 7.93 -13.57
C LEU A 486 9.52 6.56 -14.02
N THR A 487 9.90 6.46 -15.28
CA THR A 487 10.36 5.20 -15.87
C THR A 487 11.88 5.18 -15.96
N PRO A 488 12.56 4.11 -15.51
CA PRO A 488 13.99 3.97 -15.70
C PRO A 488 14.37 4.09 -17.17
N THR A 489 15.38 4.90 -17.48
CA THR A 489 15.94 5.06 -18.84
C THR A 489 16.45 3.75 -19.41
N GLN A 490 16.92 2.87 -18.53
CA GLN A 490 17.26 1.47 -18.81
C GLN A 490 16.84 0.62 -17.61
N GLN A 491 16.36 -0.60 -17.89
CA GLN A 491 16.00 -1.54 -16.84
C GLN A 491 17.20 -1.82 -15.92
N GLY A 492 16.95 -1.84 -14.61
CA GLY A 492 17.95 -2.03 -13.57
C GLY A 492 18.73 -0.75 -13.21
N THR A 493 18.43 0.41 -13.82
CA THR A 493 19.09 1.69 -13.50
C THR A 493 18.17 2.61 -12.69
N VAL A 494 18.75 3.67 -12.12
CA VAL A 494 18.02 4.68 -11.34
C VAL A 494 18.02 6.07 -11.99
N ALA A 495 18.41 6.17 -13.25
CA ALA A 495 18.19 7.39 -14.04
C ALA A 495 16.81 7.30 -14.69
N TYR A 496 15.93 8.26 -14.44
CA TYR A 496 14.52 8.19 -14.85
C TYR A 496 14.17 9.18 -15.96
N THR A 497 13.14 8.88 -16.75
CA THR A 497 12.36 9.86 -17.51
C THR A 497 11.01 10.06 -16.85
N ALA A 498 10.50 11.30 -16.83
CA ALA A 498 9.20 11.61 -16.24
C ALA A 498 8.13 11.83 -17.31
N GLN A 499 6.93 11.31 -17.07
CA GLN A 499 5.73 11.56 -17.87
C GLN A 499 4.53 11.83 -16.96
N THR A 500 3.87 12.97 -17.14
CA THR A 500 2.56 13.18 -16.51
C THR A 500 1.50 12.32 -17.18
N LEU A 501 0.78 11.53 -16.38
CA LEU A 501 -0.29 10.67 -16.86
C LEU A 501 -1.47 11.50 -17.38
N ALA A 502 -2.13 10.98 -18.42
CA ALA A 502 -3.29 11.64 -19.03
C ALA A 502 -4.54 11.60 -18.12
N THR A 503 -4.69 10.53 -17.34
CA THR A 503 -5.76 10.38 -16.35
C THR A 503 -5.32 10.91 -15.00
N THR A 504 -6.24 11.51 -14.25
CA THR A 504 -6.00 12.03 -12.91
C THR A 504 -6.76 11.24 -11.86
N MET A 505 -6.39 11.41 -10.59
CA MET A 505 -7.27 11.06 -9.48
C MET A 505 -8.59 11.85 -9.59
N LYS A 506 -9.64 11.36 -8.94
CA LYS A 506 -10.96 12.00 -8.90
C LYS A 506 -10.91 13.47 -8.50
N GLU A 507 -10.04 13.80 -7.56
CA GLU A 507 -9.82 15.16 -7.08
C GLU A 507 -8.36 15.35 -6.64
N GLY A 508 -7.93 16.62 -6.55
CA GLY A 508 -6.60 16.95 -6.08
C GLY A 508 -6.50 16.83 -4.57
N ARG A 509 -5.42 16.19 -4.11
CA ARG A 509 -5.25 15.88 -2.68
C ARG A 509 -3.80 15.72 -2.25
N PHE A 510 -3.55 15.98 -0.97
CA PHE A 510 -2.26 15.89 -0.30
C PHE A 510 -2.41 15.19 1.06
N ASP A 511 -1.30 14.82 1.72
CA ASP A 511 -1.33 14.04 2.97
C ASP A 511 -2.20 12.78 2.85
N THR A 512 -2.10 12.15 1.68
CA THR A 512 -2.75 10.89 1.33
C THR A 512 -2.01 9.71 1.92
N ALA A 513 -2.64 8.55 1.90
CA ALA A 513 -1.96 7.30 2.13
C ALA A 513 -2.04 6.42 0.88
N SER A 514 -0.90 5.95 0.40
CA SER A 514 -0.81 5.01 -0.71
C SER A 514 -0.38 3.61 -0.27
N VAL A 515 -0.91 2.60 -0.95
CA VAL A 515 -0.60 1.19 -0.71
C VAL A 515 -0.55 0.45 -2.04
N VAL A 516 0.55 -0.29 -2.27
CA VAL A 516 0.60 -1.29 -3.35
C VAL A 516 -0.25 -2.48 -2.94
N LEU A 517 -1.34 -2.72 -3.65
CA LEU A 517 -2.25 -3.83 -3.43
C LEU A 517 -1.61 -5.14 -3.84
N SER A 518 -2.22 -6.23 -3.38
CA SER A 518 -1.73 -7.56 -3.68
C SER A 518 -1.68 -7.81 -5.21
N ASN A 519 -2.68 -7.36 -5.96
CA ASN A 519 -2.70 -7.48 -7.42
C ASN A 519 -1.68 -6.59 -8.17
N GLY A 520 -0.91 -5.75 -7.48
CA GLY A 520 0.08 -4.85 -8.06
C GLY A 520 -0.43 -3.44 -8.35
N MET A 521 -1.74 -3.20 -8.28
CA MET A 521 -2.30 -1.85 -8.39
C MET A 521 -1.87 -0.98 -7.21
N VAL A 522 -1.82 0.34 -7.41
CA VAL A 522 -1.57 1.29 -6.32
C VAL A 522 -2.88 1.94 -5.93
N MET A 523 -3.29 1.73 -4.69
CA MET A 523 -4.39 2.45 -4.09
C MET A 523 -3.87 3.71 -3.41
N VAL A 524 -4.59 4.82 -3.59
CA VAL A 524 -4.37 6.07 -2.87
C VAL A 524 -5.71 6.50 -2.26
N THR A 525 -5.72 6.78 -0.96
CA THR A 525 -6.95 7.01 -0.17
C THR A 525 -6.86 8.28 0.66
N GLY A 526 -8.02 8.90 0.89
CA GLY A 526 -8.19 10.08 1.74
C GLY A 526 -7.42 11.30 1.25
N GLY A 527 -6.85 12.08 2.15
CA GLY A 527 -6.05 13.28 1.88
C GLY A 527 -6.80 14.59 2.13
N GLY A 528 -6.05 15.66 2.34
CA GLY A 528 -6.57 17.03 2.39
C GLY A 528 -6.81 17.58 0.99
N ARG A 529 -7.82 18.44 0.83
CA ARG A 529 -8.16 19.14 -0.41
C ARG A 529 -8.30 20.64 -0.16
N LEU A 530 -8.08 21.40 -1.23
CA LEU A 530 -8.29 22.85 -1.27
C LEU A 530 -9.56 23.13 -2.07
N GLU A 531 -10.61 23.62 -1.42
CA GLU A 531 -11.88 23.99 -2.05
C GLU A 531 -12.21 25.47 -1.79
N ASN A 532 -12.46 26.25 -2.84
CA ASN A 532 -13.05 27.59 -2.75
C ASN A 532 -12.45 28.50 -1.66
N GLY A 533 -11.13 28.43 -1.44
CA GLY A 533 -10.43 29.22 -0.43
C GLY A 533 -10.46 28.64 1.00
N GLY A 534 -10.74 27.35 1.19
CA GLY A 534 -10.57 26.65 2.46
C GLY A 534 -10.27 25.16 2.33
N TYR A 535 -10.23 24.47 3.48
CA TYR A 535 -9.79 23.08 3.60
C TYR A 535 -10.94 22.13 3.81
N ALA A 536 -10.81 20.95 3.21
CA ALA A 536 -11.66 19.81 3.50
C ALA A 536 -10.82 18.54 3.41
N SER A 537 -11.36 17.43 3.91
CA SER A 537 -10.73 16.12 3.77
C SER A 537 -11.49 15.27 2.76
N SER A 538 -10.77 14.56 1.90
CA SER A 538 -11.32 13.61 0.93
C SER A 538 -11.68 12.31 1.63
N ALA A 539 -12.80 11.74 1.21
CA ALA A 539 -13.22 10.38 1.57
C ALA A 539 -13.05 9.39 0.39
N PHE A 540 -12.45 9.85 -0.71
CA PHE A 540 -12.30 9.06 -1.93
C PHE A 540 -11.01 8.27 -1.94
N SER A 541 -11.05 7.22 -2.74
CA SER A 541 -9.90 6.43 -3.11
C SER A 541 -9.85 6.25 -4.62
N ASP A 542 -8.64 6.21 -5.15
CA ASP A 542 -8.37 5.95 -6.55
C ASP A 542 -7.36 4.80 -6.66
N LEU A 543 -7.40 4.11 -7.79
CA LEU A 543 -6.50 3.04 -8.15
C LEU A 543 -5.71 3.44 -9.39
N TYR A 544 -4.40 3.36 -9.29
CA TYR A 544 -3.50 3.35 -10.43
C TYR A 544 -3.22 1.92 -10.87
N ASN A 545 -3.30 1.66 -12.17
CA ASN A 545 -2.96 0.37 -12.76
C ASN A 545 -1.61 0.42 -13.48
N PRO A 546 -0.53 -0.15 -12.90
CA PRO A 546 0.77 -0.24 -13.57
C PRO A 546 0.82 -1.29 -14.68
N GLY A 547 -0.25 -2.07 -14.86
CA GLY A 547 -0.26 -3.26 -15.70
C GLY A 547 -0.08 -4.55 -14.89
N PRO A 548 -0.07 -5.71 -15.57
CA PRO A 548 0.09 -6.98 -14.89
C PRO A 548 1.45 -7.07 -14.19
N PRO A 549 1.53 -7.73 -13.02
CA PRO A 549 2.79 -7.96 -12.35
C PRO A 549 3.72 -8.82 -13.22
N ALA A 550 5.03 -8.60 -13.08
CA ALA A 550 6.04 -9.41 -13.76
C ALA A 550 5.90 -10.90 -13.38
N GLU A 551 5.70 -11.77 -14.37
CA GLU A 551 5.63 -13.22 -14.17
C GLU A 551 7.03 -13.82 -14.01
N VAL A 552 7.19 -14.73 -13.05
CA VAL A 552 8.38 -15.59 -12.99
C VAL A 552 8.16 -16.76 -13.94
N THR A 553 8.59 -16.61 -15.19
CA THR A 553 8.67 -17.76 -16.08
C THR A 553 9.85 -18.61 -15.64
N ARG A 554 9.60 -19.81 -15.08
CA ARG A 554 10.66 -20.83 -15.01
C ARG A 554 11.02 -21.15 -16.46
N GLN A 555 12.20 -20.74 -16.91
CA GLN A 555 12.85 -21.47 -17.98
C GLN A 555 13.15 -22.86 -17.42
N ASN A 556 12.41 -23.86 -17.90
CA ASN A 556 12.71 -25.27 -17.62
C ASN A 556 14.06 -25.67 -18.21
#